data_AF-A0A1F3R132-F1
#
_entry.id   AF-A0A1F3R132-F1
#
_cell.length_a   1.000
_cell.length_b   1.000
_cell.length_c   1.000
_cell.angle_alpha   90.00
_cell.angle_beta   90.00
_cell.angle_gamma   90.00
#
_symmetry.space_group_name_H-M   'P 1'
#
loop_
_entity.id
_entity.type
_entity.pdbx_description
1 polymer ?
#
loop_
_entity_poly.entity_id
_entity_poly.type
_entity_poly.pdbx_seq_one_letter_code
_entity_poly.pdbx_strand_id
1 'polypeptide(L)'
;MNVVIIGPAHPLRGGLSTYNHRLAQEFQKNNHTVSIYTFSLQYPDFLFPGKTQYSTDPAPSDLNIKVKINSINPFNWLIVGNELKNLKPDLIIIRYWLPLMGPCLGTIARIAKVTSIPK
;
A
#
# COMPACT_ATOMS: atom_id res chain seq x y z
N MET A 1 -0.15 -1.55 18.40
CA MET A 1 0.71 -2.10 17.33
C MET A 1 0.90 -1.07 16.24
N ASN A 2 2.03 -1.09 15.55
CA ASN A 2 2.31 -0.37 14.32
C ASN A 2 1.95 -1.23 13.11
N VAL A 3 0.89 -0.86 12.40
CA VAL A 3 0.33 -1.60 11.26
C VAL A 3 0.62 -0.86 9.97
N VAL A 4 1.15 -1.57 8.98
CA VAL A 4 1.33 -1.06 7.63
C VAL A 4 0.39 -1.79 6.68
N ILE A 5 -0.43 -1.04 5.96
CA ILE A 5 -1.27 -1.57 4.88
C ILE A 5 -0.60 -1.22 3.55
N ILE A 6 -0.34 -2.22 2.71
CA ILE A 6 0.18 -2.03 1.35
C ILE A 6 -0.96 -2.30 0.37
N GLY A 7 -1.38 -1.27 -0.37
CA GLY A 7 -2.44 -1.40 -1.36
C GLY A 7 -2.96 -0.05 -1.89
N PRO A 8 -3.95 -0.07 -2.79
CA PRO A 8 -4.57 1.16 -3.29
C PRO A 8 -5.17 1.98 -2.15
N ALA A 9 -4.94 3.27 -2.18
CA ALA A 9 -5.53 4.28 -1.31
C ALA A 9 -5.50 5.61 -2.06
N HIS A 10 -6.15 6.64 -1.52
CA HIS A 10 -6.07 8.01 -2.04
C HIS A 10 -4.60 8.37 -2.42
N PRO A 11 -4.35 8.93 -3.61
CA PRO A 11 -5.32 9.49 -4.56
C PRO A 11 -5.98 8.45 -5.47
N LEU A 12 -5.63 7.18 -5.41
CA LEU A 12 -6.25 6.14 -6.24
C LEU A 12 -7.70 5.88 -5.81
N ARG A 13 -8.60 5.75 -6.79
CA ARG A 13 -10.02 5.44 -6.56
C ARG A 13 -10.33 3.95 -6.72
N GLY A 14 -11.50 3.54 -6.23
CA GLY A 14 -12.05 2.19 -6.40
C GLY A 14 -12.23 1.42 -5.09
N GLY A 15 -12.91 0.27 -5.16
CA GLY A 15 -13.34 -0.48 -3.97
C GLY A 15 -12.21 -0.93 -3.03
N LEU A 16 -11.01 -1.21 -3.57
CA LEU A 16 -9.84 -1.53 -2.75
C LEU A 16 -9.33 -0.34 -1.94
N SER A 17 -9.41 0.87 -2.50
CA SER A 17 -9.06 2.12 -1.80
C SER A 17 -10.01 2.33 -0.61
N THR A 18 -11.32 2.26 -0.85
CA THR A 18 -12.35 2.35 0.18
C THR A 18 -12.19 1.27 1.25
N TYR A 19 -11.88 0.04 0.86
CA TYR A 19 -11.63 -1.04 1.80
C TYR A 19 -10.43 -0.69 2.71
N ASN A 20 -9.28 -0.35 2.12
CA ASN A 20 -8.06 -0.10 2.89
C ASN A 20 -8.21 1.09 3.83
N HIS A 21 -8.97 2.12 3.44
CA HIS A 21 -9.36 3.22 4.31
C HIS A 21 -10.15 2.74 5.51
N ARG A 22 -11.24 1.99 5.30
CA ARG A 22 -12.06 1.46 6.40
C ARG A 22 -11.26 0.54 7.33
N LEU A 23 -10.39 -0.29 6.78
CA LEU A 23 -9.51 -1.16 7.57
C LEU A 23 -8.57 -0.33 8.45
N ALA A 24 -7.96 0.71 7.89
CA ALA A 24 -7.07 1.59 8.65
C ALA A 24 -7.82 2.31 9.78
N GLN A 25 -9.01 2.83 9.49
CA GLN A 25 -9.87 3.46 10.50
C GLN A 25 -10.23 2.48 11.62
N GLU A 26 -10.52 1.22 11.28
CA GLU A 26 -10.87 0.22 12.28
C GLU A 26 -9.68 -0.14 13.18
N PHE A 27 -8.48 -0.28 12.63
CA PHE A 27 -7.27 -0.43 13.43
C PHE A 27 -7.01 0.80 14.31
N GLN A 28 -7.21 2.02 13.80
CA GLN A 28 -7.06 3.24 14.60
C GLN A 28 -8.04 3.30 15.78
N LYS A 29 -9.31 2.91 15.58
CA LYS A 29 -10.30 2.82 16.66
C LYS A 29 -9.92 1.83 17.75
N ASN A 30 -9.17 0.79 17.39
CA ASN A 30 -8.61 -0.19 18.32
C ASN A 30 -7.24 0.24 18.88
N ASN A 31 -6.92 1.54 18.86
CA ASN A 31 -5.70 2.15 19.39
C ASN A 31 -4.39 1.64 18.73
N HIS A 32 -4.44 1.26 17.44
CA HIS A 32 -3.24 0.94 16.67
C HIS A 32 -2.78 2.16 15.85
N THR A 33 -1.47 2.31 15.67
CA THR A 33 -0.91 3.26 14.71
C THR A 33 -0.91 2.62 13.33
N VAL A 34 -1.47 3.31 12.33
CA VAL A 34 -1.66 2.75 11.00
C VAL A 34 -1.09 3.69 9.95
N SER A 35 -0.36 3.14 8.98
CA SER A 35 0.00 3.84 7.76
C SER A 35 -0.34 3.02 6.53
N ILE A 36 -0.82 3.68 5.49
CA ILE A 36 -1.12 3.05 4.21
C ILE A 36 -0.03 3.44 3.22
N TYR A 37 0.70 2.46 2.70
CA TYR A 37 1.65 2.63 1.61
C TYR A 37 0.94 2.29 0.31
N THR A 38 0.75 3.32 -0.53
CA THR A 38 0.04 3.20 -1.79
C THR A 38 0.94 3.47 -2.99
N PHE A 39 0.38 3.21 -4.18
CA PHE A 39 1.12 3.24 -5.42
C PHE A 39 1.20 4.65 -6.00
N SER A 40 2.42 5.11 -6.30
CA SER A 40 2.64 6.22 -7.24
C SER A 40 2.42 5.78 -8.69
N LEU A 41 2.63 4.49 -8.97
CA LEU A 41 2.32 3.88 -10.26
C LEU A 41 1.89 2.42 -10.03
N GLN A 42 0.65 2.11 -10.40
CA GLN A 42 0.10 0.75 -10.30
C GLN A 42 0.49 -0.11 -11.49
N TYR A 43 0.46 0.49 -12.69
CA TYR A 43 0.87 -0.09 -13.96
C TYR A 43 0.87 1.02 -15.03
N PRO A 44 1.56 0.85 -16.17
CA PRO A 44 1.56 1.84 -17.26
C PRO A 44 0.17 2.12 -17.83
N ASP A 45 -0.09 3.37 -18.19
CA ASP A 45 -1.40 3.85 -18.67
C ASP A 45 -1.90 3.14 -19.94
N PHE A 46 -0.99 2.62 -20.77
CA PHE A 46 -1.36 1.90 -22.00
C PHE A 46 -2.18 0.63 -21.74
N LEU A 47 -2.06 0.01 -20.56
CA LEU A 47 -2.85 -1.17 -20.22
C LEU A 47 -4.33 -0.82 -19.99
N PHE A 48 -4.63 0.43 -19.65
CA PHE A 48 -5.99 0.91 -19.39
C PHE A 48 -6.18 2.36 -19.88
N PRO A 49 -6.13 2.57 -21.21
CA PRO A 49 -6.31 3.90 -21.79
C PRO A 49 -7.74 4.40 -21.51
N GLY A 50 -7.87 5.65 -21.09
CA GLY A 50 -9.17 6.35 -21.00
C GLY A 50 -9.92 6.25 -19.67
N LYS A 51 -9.41 5.57 -18.63
CA LYS A 51 -10.01 5.61 -17.29
C LYS A 51 -9.12 6.41 -16.34
N THR A 52 -9.64 7.52 -15.79
CA THR A 52 -8.96 8.22 -14.70
C THR A 52 -8.84 7.28 -13.49
N GLN A 53 -7.64 7.07 -12.97
CA GLN A 53 -7.41 6.18 -11.81
C GLN A 53 -7.43 6.93 -10.49
N TYR A 54 -7.43 8.25 -10.55
CA TYR A 54 -7.38 9.15 -9.41
C TYR A 54 -8.79 9.59 -8.99
N SER A 55 -8.99 9.77 -7.69
CA SER A 55 -10.17 10.42 -7.13
C SER A 55 -10.04 11.94 -7.23
N THR A 56 -11.17 12.60 -7.41
CA THR A 56 -11.31 14.06 -7.26
C THR A 56 -11.64 14.47 -5.84
N ASP A 57 -11.94 13.49 -4.97
CA ASP A 57 -12.26 13.74 -3.57
C ASP A 57 -11.02 14.21 -2.78
N PRO A 58 -11.22 15.03 -1.73
CA PRO A 58 -10.13 15.41 -0.85
C PRO A 58 -9.50 14.18 -0.20
N ALA A 59 -8.20 14.29 0.11
CA ALA A 59 -7.52 13.27 0.87
C ALA A 59 -8.18 13.12 2.27
N PRO A 60 -8.38 11.90 2.77
CA PRO A 60 -8.87 11.69 4.13
C PRO A 60 -7.87 12.28 5.13
N SER A 61 -8.35 13.16 6.02
CA SER A 61 -7.51 13.88 7.00
C SER A 61 -7.08 13.02 8.19
N ASP A 62 -7.80 11.92 8.43
CA ASP A 62 -7.61 10.98 9.54
C ASP A 62 -6.66 9.82 9.19
N LEU A 63 -6.26 9.69 7.92
CA LEU A 63 -5.44 8.57 7.44
C LEU A 63 -4.03 9.01 7.04
N ASN A 64 -3.03 8.32 7.59
CA ASN A 64 -1.64 8.48 7.18
C ASN A 64 -1.37 7.68 5.89
N ILE A 65 -1.50 8.32 4.74
CA ILE A 65 -1.30 7.70 3.43
C ILE A 65 0.02 8.18 2.81
N LYS A 66 0.84 7.22 2.36
CA LYS A 66 2.14 7.45 1.74
C LYS A 66 2.14 6.92 0.31
N VAL A 67 2.14 7.82 -0.67
CA VAL A 67 2.25 7.47 -2.09
C VAL A 67 3.72 7.22 -2.43
N LYS A 68 4.15 5.95 -2.41
CA LYS A 68 5.59 5.59 -2.50
C LYS A 68 5.90 4.44 -3.45
N ILE A 69 4.95 3.57 -3.75
CA ILE A 69 5.23 2.30 -4.44
C ILE A 69 5.09 2.48 -5.95
N ASN A 70 6.16 2.19 -6.69
CA ASN A 70 6.13 2.08 -8.12
C ASN A 70 6.22 0.60 -8.50
N SER A 71 5.16 0.02 -9.04
CA SER A 71 5.04 -1.42 -9.28
C SER A 71 5.98 -1.99 -10.35
N ILE A 72 6.64 -1.14 -11.14
CA ILE A 72 7.52 -1.54 -12.25
C ILE A 72 8.99 -1.18 -12.02
N ASN A 73 9.31 -0.35 -11.02
CA ASN A 73 10.68 0.09 -10.76
C ASN A 73 11.35 -0.73 -9.65
N PRO A 74 12.27 -1.67 -9.96
CA PRO A 74 12.90 -2.53 -8.95
C PRO A 74 13.73 -1.76 -7.90
N PHE A 75 14.34 -0.62 -8.26
CA PHE A 75 15.08 0.20 -7.29
C PHE A 75 14.15 0.82 -6.24
N ASN A 76 12.95 1.24 -6.65
CA ASN A 76 11.94 1.72 -5.72
C ASN A 76 11.53 0.63 -4.72
N TRP A 77 11.42 -0.63 -5.14
CA TRP A 77 11.07 -1.74 -4.25
C TRP A 77 12.12 -1.94 -3.16
N LEU A 78 13.40 -1.81 -3.49
CA LEU A 78 14.49 -1.88 -2.53
C LEU A 78 14.42 -0.73 -1.51
N ILE A 79 14.16 0.48 -1.98
CA ILE A 79 14.03 1.67 -1.14
C ILE A 79 12.86 1.51 -0.17
N VAL A 80 11.67 1.20 -0.69
CA VAL A 80 10.46 1.03 0.13
C VAL A 80 10.60 -0.15 1.08
N GLY A 81 11.16 -1.28 0.63
CA GLY A 81 11.42 -2.44 1.47
C GLY A 81 12.34 -2.11 2.64
N ASN A 82 13.44 -1.40 2.40
CA ASN A 82 14.36 -0.98 3.47
C ASN A 82 13.74 0.08 4.39
N GLU A 83 12.92 0.98 3.86
CA GLU A 83 12.14 1.93 4.68
C GLU A 83 11.23 1.18 5.65
N LEU A 84 10.45 0.19 5.16
CA LEU A 84 9.56 -0.61 6.00
C LEU A 84 10.33 -1.48 7.00
N LYS A 85 11.48 -2.02 6.60
CA LYS A 85 12.39 -2.74 7.51
C LYS A 85 12.85 -1.85 8.67
N ASN A 86 13.20 -0.60 8.39
CA ASN A 86 13.64 0.37 9.40
C ASN A 86 12.49 0.89 10.26
N LEU A 87 11.28 1.00 9.69
CA LEU A 87 10.05 1.33 10.40
C LEU A 87 9.67 0.25 11.44
N LYS A 88 10.10 -1.00 11.22
CA LYS A 88 9.84 -2.16 12.08
C LYS A 88 8.35 -2.27 12.47
N PRO A 89 7.42 -2.36 11.49
CA PRO A 89 6.01 -2.56 11.82
C PRO A 89 5.80 -3.94 12.46
N ASP A 90 4.79 -4.03 13.33
CA ASP A 90 4.39 -5.30 13.94
C ASP A 90 3.61 -6.17 12.95
N LEU A 91 2.93 -5.53 11.99
CA LEU A 91 2.09 -6.21 10.99
C LEU A 91 2.14 -5.47 9.66
N ILE A 92 2.32 -6.24 8.57
CA ILE A 92 2.16 -5.75 7.20
C ILE A 92 1.00 -6.52 6.54
N ILE A 93 -0.01 -5.79 6.09
CA ILE A 93 -1.16 -6.33 5.35
C ILE A 93 -1.02 -5.92 3.89
N ILE A 94 -0.80 -6.88 3.00
CA ILE A 94 -0.66 -6.62 1.57
C ILE A 94 -1.93 -7.00 0.85
N ARG A 95 -2.51 -6.05 0.10
CA ARG A 95 -3.66 -6.30 -0.74
C ARG A 95 -3.43 -5.82 -2.16
N TYR A 96 -3.60 -6.75 -3.10
CA TYR A 96 -3.52 -6.53 -4.53
C TYR A 96 -4.47 -7.48 -5.26
N TRP A 97 -4.73 -7.21 -6.54
CA TRP A 97 -5.61 -8.03 -7.39
C TRP A 97 -4.95 -8.54 -8.66
N LEU A 98 -3.81 -7.96 -9.07
CA LEU A 98 -3.08 -8.37 -10.26
C LEU A 98 -1.85 -9.20 -9.89
N PRO A 99 -1.70 -10.43 -10.40
CA PRO A 99 -0.47 -11.22 -10.23
C PRO A 99 0.80 -10.48 -10.69
N LEU A 100 0.66 -9.54 -11.65
CA LEU A 100 1.75 -8.66 -12.10
C LEU A 100 2.42 -7.87 -10.97
N MET A 101 1.70 -7.58 -9.87
CA MET A 101 2.25 -6.89 -8.70
C MET A 101 3.09 -7.82 -7.80
N GLY A 102 3.06 -9.14 -8.04
CA GLY A 102 3.72 -10.15 -7.23
C GLY A 102 5.22 -9.92 -7.01
N PRO A 103 6.04 -9.66 -8.05
CA PRO A 103 7.46 -9.38 -7.89
C PRO A 103 7.73 -8.15 -7.03
N CYS A 104 7.01 -7.05 -7.27
CA CYS A 104 7.12 -5.82 -6.48
C CYS A 104 6.80 -6.07 -5.00
N LEU A 105 5.60 -6.59 -4.73
CA LEU A 105 5.09 -6.77 -3.36
C LEU A 105 5.85 -7.86 -2.60
N GLY A 106 6.21 -8.95 -3.28
CA GLY A 106 7.03 -10.02 -2.71
C GLY A 106 8.44 -9.55 -2.38
N THR A 107 9.04 -8.68 -3.20
CA THR A 107 10.36 -8.10 -2.92
C THR A 107 10.31 -7.17 -1.72
N ILE A 108 9.33 -6.26 -1.66
CA ILE A 108 9.12 -5.36 -0.53
C ILE A 108 8.91 -6.17 0.76
N ALA A 109 8.03 -7.18 0.74
CA ALA A 109 7.76 -8.04 1.89
C ALA A 109 9.02 -8.80 2.36
N ARG A 110 9.78 -9.36 1.41
CA ARG A 110 11.02 -10.08 1.72
C ARG A 110 12.05 -9.19 2.40
N ILE A 111 12.20 -7.94 1.95
CA ILE A 111 13.17 -7.00 2.53
C ILE A 111 12.70 -6.49 3.89
N ALA A 112 11.41 -6.19 4.02
CA ALA A 112 10.83 -5.72 5.28
C ALA A 112 11.04 -6.72 6.42
N LYS A 113 11.16 -8.04 6.13
CA LYS A 113 11.41 -9.11 7.11
C LYS A 113 10.43 -9.09 8.29
N VAL A 114 9.20 -8.64 8.04
CA VAL A 114 8.10 -8.73 9.01
C VAL A 114 7.22 -9.88 8.56
N THR A 115 6.90 -10.77 9.50
CA THR A 115 6.08 -11.96 9.29
C THR A 115 4.75 -11.54 8.67
N SER A 116 4.61 -11.72 7.34
CA SER A 116 3.30 -11.84 6.71
C SER A 116 2.61 -13.00 7.43
N ILE A 117 1.48 -12.74 8.09
CA ILE A 117 0.80 -13.68 9.01
C ILE A 117 0.94 -15.13 8.51
N PRO A 118 1.45 -16.06 9.35
CA PRO A 118 1.67 -17.45 8.97
C PRO A 118 0.34 -18.13 8.60
N LYS A 119 0.46 -19.18 7.78
CA LYS A 119 -0.63 -20.08 7.39
C LYS A 119 -1.54 -20.47 8.56
#